data_AF-A0A128F7I8-F1
#
_entry.id   AF-A0A128F7I8-F1
#
_cell.length_a   1.000
_cell.length_b   1.000
_cell.length_c   1.000
_cell.angle_alpha   90.00
_cell.angle_beta   90.00
_cell.angle_gamma   90.00
#
_symmetry.space_group_name_H-M   'P 1'
#
loop_
_entity.id
_entity.type
_entity.pdbx_description
1 polymer ?
#
loop_
_entity_poly.entity_id
_entity_poly.type
_entity_poly.pdbx_seq_one_letter_code
_entity_poly.pdbx_strand_id
1 'polypeptide(L)'
;MTYRPISLCLMMAGLTLSSFNAPASDTDNTTLFESAWACTLISARLDRLACFDEVFKTPVSGHSNAATIVQKPEAWERAKQSESEKSEEETGFTLSYANLAEPKSGIWMTATALPDRNQKKNEMPILMFSCIDNISRVELILPNATSEGKAEVIASGSYNVTQRWLSDDTGNIMRAGRGIPAIDVMKVLMSGQRAVLRSDLGAIGNLTFDTADLRESIKPMRQTCRW
;
A
#
# COMPACT_ATOMS: atom_id res chain seq x y z
N MET A 1 -91.88 26.41 28.79
CA MET A 1 -90.45 26.61 28.51
C MET A 1 -89.87 25.25 28.12
N THR A 2 -89.85 24.87 26.84
CA THR A 2 -88.74 25.10 25.86
C THR A 2 -87.40 24.62 26.45
N TYR A 3 -86.75 23.52 26.05
CA TYR A 3 -86.52 22.92 24.71
C TYR A 3 -86.31 21.38 24.76
N ARG A 4 -86.83 20.69 23.74
CA ARG A 4 -86.25 19.53 22.99
C ARG A 4 -86.05 20.04 21.53
N PRO A 5 -85.53 19.29 20.53
CA PRO A 5 -84.70 18.06 20.45
C PRO A 5 -83.49 18.25 19.48
N ILE A 6 -82.61 17.27 19.16
CA ILE A 6 -82.72 16.32 18.02
C ILE A 6 -81.43 15.49 17.86
N SER A 7 -81.64 14.20 17.52
CA SER A 7 -80.83 13.18 16.81
C SER A 7 -79.35 12.92 17.18
N LEU A 8 -78.93 11.74 17.65
CA LEU A 8 -79.07 10.35 17.15
C LEU A 8 -78.21 10.04 15.91
N CYS A 9 -77.03 9.43 16.10
CA CYS A 9 -76.61 8.24 15.36
C CYS A 9 -75.35 7.59 15.97
N LEU A 10 -75.47 6.30 16.29
CA LEU A 10 -74.38 5.35 16.54
C LEU A 10 -73.55 5.15 15.26
N MET A 11 -72.22 5.00 15.38
CA MET A 11 -71.52 3.80 14.87
C MET A 11 -70.04 3.77 15.27
N MET A 12 -69.60 2.58 15.69
CA MET A 12 -68.22 2.14 15.86
C MET A 12 -67.44 2.20 14.53
N ALA A 13 -66.12 2.43 14.58
CA ALA A 13 -65.09 1.57 13.95
C ALA A 13 -63.71 2.26 13.87
N GLY A 14 -62.67 1.52 14.28
CA GLY A 14 -61.34 1.59 13.65
C GLY A 14 -60.35 2.62 14.18
N LEU A 15 -59.64 2.29 15.27
CA LEU A 15 -58.27 2.81 15.49
C LEU A 15 -57.36 2.24 14.40
N THR A 16 -57.13 3.02 13.34
CA THR A 16 -56.06 2.74 12.37
C THR A 16 -54.79 3.44 12.87
N LEU A 17 -53.86 2.66 13.41
CA LEU A 17 -52.48 3.09 13.61
C LEU A 17 -51.86 3.34 12.23
N SER A 18 -51.94 4.58 11.78
CA SER A 18 -51.20 5.07 10.62
C SER A 18 -49.72 5.02 10.97
N SER A 19 -49.03 3.97 10.50
CA SER A 19 -47.57 3.92 10.54
C SER A 19 -47.05 5.01 9.60
N PHE A 20 -46.55 6.11 10.16
CA PHE A 20 -45.73 7.05 9.40
C PHE A 20 -44.42 6.34 9.05
N ASN A 21 -44.37 5.75 7.85
CA ASN A 21 -43.10 5.44 7.21
C ASN A 21 -42.46 6.77 6.82
N ALA A 22 -41.42 7.16 7.55
CA ALA A 22 -40.47 8.15 7.07
C ALA A 22 -39.76 7.58 5.83
N PRO A 23 -39.73 8.28 4.68
CA PRO A 23 -38.93 7.84 3.55
C PRO A 23 -37.45 7.90 3.94
N ALA A 24 -36.79 6.75 3.87
CA ALA A 24 -35.35 6.64 4.05
C ALA A 24 -34.63 7.38 2.90
N SER A 25 -33.72 8.28 3.30
CA SER A 25 -32.59 8.90 2.58
C SER A 25 -32.25 8.42 1.14
N ASP A 26 -33.05 8.79 0.14
CA ASP A 26 -32.69 8.63 -1.28
C ASP A 26 -32.18 9.94 -1.92
N THR A 27 -32.52 11.07 -1.30
CA THR A 27 -32.16 12.42 -1.74
C THR A 27 -30.65 12.68 -1.63
N ASP A 28 -29.99 12.16 -0.58
CA ASP A 28 -28.59 12.46 -0.26
C ASP A 28 -27.62 11.77 -1.25
N ASN A 29 -27.95 10.56 -1.69
CA ASN A 29 -27.16 9.85 -2.71
C ASN A 29 -27.35 10.45 -4.10
N THR A 30 -28.56 10.95 -4.39
CA THR A 30 -28.87 11.60 -5.68
C THR A 30 -28.12 12.93 -5.82
N THR A 31 -28.12 13.76 -4.77
CA THR A 31 -27.40 15.05 -4.76
C THR A 31 -25.89 14.87 -4.80
N LEU A 32 -25.36 13.83 -4.13
CA LEU A 32 -23.95 13.47 -4.19
C LEU A 32 -23.54 13.04 -5.61
N PHE A 33 -24.35 12.19 -6.26
CA PHE A 33 -24.10 11.74 -7.63
C PHE A 33 -24.10 12.89 -8.63
N GLU A 34 -25.08 13.80 -8.55
CA GLU A 34 -25.14 14.99 -9.42
C GLU A 34 -23.93 15.91 -9.21
N SER A 35 -23.51 16.12 -7.96
CA SER A 35 -22.34 16.92 -7.62
C SER A 35 -21.04 16.29 -8.15
N ALA A 36 -20.90 14.97 -8.02
CA ALA A 36 -19.77 14.24 -8.58
C ALA A 36 -19.76 14.25 -10.12
N TRP A 37 -20.94 14.16 -10.75
CA TRP A 37 -21.07 14.24 -12.20
C TRP A 37 -20.63 15.60 -12.74
N ALA A 38 -20.94 16.69 -12.04
CA ALA A 38 -20.51 18.04 -12.42
C ALA A 38 -18.98 18.16 -12.50
N CYS A 39 -18.22 17.47 -11.62
CA CYS A 39 -16.77 17.46 -11.67
C CYS A 39 -16.22 16.90 -13.00
N THR A 40 -16.94 15.99 -13.68
CA THR A 40 -16.49 15.41 -14.96
C THR A 40 -16.38 16.43 -16.09
N LEU A 41 -17.11 17.55 -15.98
CA LEU A 41 -17.13 18.63 -16.97
C LEU A 41 -15.92 19.57 -16.85
N ILE A 42 -15.13 19.47 -15.76
CA ILE A 42 -13.93 20.27 -15.55
C ILE A 42 -12.79 19.71 -16.42
N SER A 43 -12.29 20.54 -17.33
CA SER A 43 -11.23 20.15 -18.29
C SER A 43 -9.84 20.12 -17.64
N ALA A 44 -9.57 21.06 -16.72
CA ALA A 44 -8.32 21.13 -16.00
C ALA A 44 -8.19 19.97 -15.00
N ARG A 45 -7.16 19.14 -15.19
CA ARG A 45 -6.99 17.88 -14.45
C ARG A 45 -6.94 18.07 -12.93
N LEU A 46 -6.22 19.10 -12.47
CA LEU A 46 -6.04 19.36 -11.03
C LEU A 46 -7.33 19.92 -10.40
N ASP A 47 -8.01 20.83 -11.09
CA ASP A 47 -9.27 21.41 -10.61
C ASP A 47 -10.38 20.34 -10.57
N ARG A 48 -10.40 19.42 -11.53
CA ARG A 48 -11.31 18.27 -11.53
C ARG A 48 -11.07 17.37 -10.32
N LEU A 49 -9.80 17.11 -9.99
CA LEU A 49 -9.45 16.32 -8.81
C LEU A 49 -9.90 17.03 -7.53
N ALA A 50 -9.61 18.33 -7.41
CA ALA A 50 -10.04 19.14 -6.26
C ALA A 50 -11.57 19.15 -6.08
N CYS A 51 -12.33 19.21 -7.18
CA CYS A 51 -13.79 19.09 -7.15
C CYS A 51 -14.25 17.76 -6.56
N PHE A 52 -13.66 16.63 -6.99
CA PHE A 52 -13.97 15.33 -6.42
C PHE A 52 -13.62 15.25 -4.93
N ASP A 53 -12.46 15.80 -4.55
CA ASP A 53 -12.03 15.81 -3.15
C ASP A 53 -12.99 16.61 -2.26
N GLU A 54 -13.55 17.72 -2.77
CA GLU A 54 -14.56 18.50 -2.05
C GLU A 54 -15.91 17.77 -1.95
N VAL A 55 -16.35 17.12 -3.03
CA VAL A 55 -17.61 16.36 -3.10
C VAL A 55 -17.57 15.15 -2.15
N PHE A 56 -16.48 14.37 -2.20
CA PHE A 56 -16.30 13.17 -1.38
C PHE A 56 -15.65 13.42 -0.02
N LYS A 57 -15.36 14.68 0.31
CA LYS A 57 -14.68 15.08 1.56
C LYS A 57 -13.35 14.35 1.76
N THR A 58 -12.57 14.22 0.70
CA THR A 58 -11.21 13.66 0.67
C THR A 58 -10.14 14.72 0.38
N PRO A 59 -10.10 15.88 1.06
CA PRO A 59 -9.10 16.90 0.76
C PRO A 59 -7.69 16.34 1.02
N VAL A 60 -6.85 16.34 -0.02
CA VAL A 60 -5.42 16.10 0.12
C VAL A 60 -4.86 17.27 0.91
N SER A 61 -4.75 17.12 2.23
CA SER A 61 -4.26 18.19 3.10
C SER A 61 -2.84 18.56 2.67
N GLY A 62 -2.70 19.70 2.00
CA GLY A 62 -1.39 20.26 1.70
C GLY A 62 -0.67 20.56 3.00
N HIS A 63 0.47 19.89 3.23
CA HIS A 63 1.48 20.21 4.25
C HIS A 63 0.93 20.95 5.48
N SER A 64 0.04 20.31 6.23
CA SER A 64 -0.38 20.86 7.50
C SER A 64 0.80 20.76 8.47
N ASN A 65 1.32 21.91 8.90
CA ASN A 65 2.26 22.06 10.03
C ASN A 65 1.60 21.69 11.39
N ALA A 66 0.69 20.73 11.40
CA ALA A 66 0.25 20.02 12.58
C ALA A 66 0.95 18.68 12.50
N ALA A 67 1.84 18.38 13.47
CA ALA A 67 2.66 17.16 13.56
C ALA A 67 2.01 16.00 12.79
N THR A 68 2.34 15.90 11.50
CA THR A 68 1.67 14.97 10.62
C THR A 68 2.11 13.62 11.11
N ILE A 69 1.17 12.78 11.53
CA ILE A 69 1.47 11.35 11.65
C ILE A 69 1.81 10.94 10.22
N VAL A 70 3.10 10.93 9.90
CA VAL A 70 3.61 10.46 8.60
C VAL A 70 3.27 8.98 8.57
N GLN A 71 2.10 8.66 8.04
CA GLN A 71 1.70 7.28 7.87
C GLN A 71 2.71 6.62 6.96
N LYS A 72 3.26 5.50 7.43
CA LYS A 72 4.22 4.76 6.64
C LYS A 72 3.48 4.15 5.45
N PRO A 73 4.11 4.08 4.26
CA PRO A 73 3.46 3.47 3.11
C PRO A 73 3.15 2.00 3.38
N GLU A 74 2.10 1.47 2.76
CA GLU A 74 1.69 0.06 2.89
C GLU A 74 2.86 -0.93 2.64
N ALA A 75 3.75 -0.61 1.69
CA ALA A 75 4.93 -1.43 1.41
C ALA A 75 5.93 -1.49 2.58
N TRP A 76 6.05 -0.40 3.35
CA TRP A 76 6.86 -0.36 4.57
C TRP A 76 6.25 -1.24 5.66
N GLU A 77 4.94 -1.10 5.90
CA GLU A 77 4.22 -1.89 6.90
C GLU A 77 4.31 -3.38 6.60
N ARG A 78 4.05 -3.75 5.35
CA ARG A 78 4.16 -5.13 4.85
C ARG A 78 5.54 -5.72 5.11
N ALA A 79 6.61 -4.99 4.76
CA ALA A 79 7.97 -5.48 4.95
C ALA A 79 8.32 -5.64 6.44
N LYS A 80 7.91 -4.67 7.27
CA LYS A 80 8.16 -4.70 8.71
C LYS A 80 7.38 -5.82 9.39
N GLN A 81 6.13 -6.06 8.99
CA GLN A 81 5.33 -7.17 9.50
C GLN A 81 5.98 -8.51 9.15
N SER A 82 6.34 -8.73 7.89
CA SER A 82 6.96 -10.00 7.46
C SER A 82 8.28 -10.32 8.18
N GLU A 83 9.12 -9.32 8.47
CA GLU A 83 10.34 -9.56 9.24
C GLU A 83 10.11 -9.64 10.75
N SER A 84 9.01 -9.08 11.28
CA SER A 84 8.69 -9.17 12.71
C SER A 84 8.24 -10.56 13.16
N GLU A 85 7.74 -11.36 12.21
CA GLU A 85 7.33 -12.75 12.45
C GLU A 85 8.53 -13.72 12.48
N LYS A 86 9.70 -13.27 12.02
CA LYS A 86 10.93 -14.08 11.99
C LYS A 86 11.66 -14.07 13.32
N SER A 87 12.33 -15.17 13.63
CA SER A 87 13.27 -15.20 14.75
C SER A 87 14.52 -14.35 14.46
N GLU A 88 15.30 -14.02 15.49
CA GLU A 88 16.54 -13.25 15.31
C GLU A 88 17.58 -14.00 14.48
N GLU A 89 17.62 -15.34 14.57
CA GLU A 89 18.58 -16.21 13.90
C GLU A 89 18.21 -16.51 12.43
N GLU A 90 16.94 -16.39 12.06
CA GLU A 90 16.47 -16.68 10.70
C GLU A 90 17.01 -15.64 9.70
N THR A 91 17.62 -16.11 8.62
CA THR A 91 18.17 -15.26 7.56
C THR A 91 17.60 -15.65 6.21
N GLY A 92 17.75 -14.77 5.22
CA GLY A 92 17.27 -15.02 3.87
C GLY A 92 15.81 -14.63 3.63
N PHE A 93 15.36 -14.97 2.42
CA PHE A 93 14.06 -14.54 1.90
C PHE A 93 12.94 -15.49 2.32
N THR A 94 11.90 -14.93 2.95
CA THR A 94 10.69 -15.67 3.35
C THR A 94 9.51 -15.20 2.52
N LEU A 95 8.70 -16.15 2.05
CA LEU A 95 7.58 -15.93 1.15
C LEU A 95 6.27 -15.69 1.92
N SER A 96 5.54 -14.66 1.51
CA SER A 96 4.26 -14.26 2.09
C SER A 96 3.24 -13.95 0.99
N TYR A 97 1.96 -14.08 1.33
CA TYR A 97 0.84 -13.90 0.42
C TYR A 97 -0.17 -12.93 1.02
N ALA A 98 -0.78 -12.09 0.20
CA ALA A 98 -1.93 -11.26 0.62
C ALA A 98 -3.12 -12.17 0.96
N ASN A 99 -3.34 -13.17 0.12
CA ASN A 99 -4.33 -14.21 0.31
C ASN A 99 -3.77 -15.54 -0.22
N LEU A 100 -3.64 -16.55 0.64
CA LEU A 100 -3.16 -17.88 0.26
C LEU A 100 -4.06 -18.58 -0.77
N ALA A 101 -5.37 -18.33 -0.73
CA ALA A 101 -6.32 -18.89 -1.69
C ALA A 101 -6.29 -18.17 -3.05
N GLU A 102 -5.81 -16.92 -3.07
CA GLU A 102 -5.70 -16.12 -4.29
C GLU A 102 -4.32 -15.44 -4.40
N PRO A 103 -3.25 -16.19 -4.74
CA PRO A 103 -1.89 -15.63 -4.82
C PRO A 103 -1.72 -14.45 -5.78
N LYS A 104 -2.61 -14.29 -6.75
CA LYS A 104 -2.62 -13.17 -7.71
C LYS A 104 -3.00 -11.83 -7.08
N SER A 105 -3.66 -11.85 -5.93
CA SER A 105 -4.00 -10.64 -5.16
C SER A 105 -2.75 -9.92 -4.62
N GLY A 106 -1.67 -10.66 -4.40
CA GLY A 106 -0.41 -10.12 -3.95
C GLY A 106 0.47 -11.21 -3.35
N ILE A 107 1.74 -11.21 -3.74
CA ILE A 107 2.77 -12.11 -3.20
C ILE A 107 4.06 -11.32 -3.02
N TRP A 108 4.77 -11.53 -1.92
CA TRP A 108 6.02 -10.85 -1.65
C TRP A 108 6.99 -11.74 -0.88
N MET A 109 8.27 -11.36 -0.91
CA MET A 109 9.33 -11.96 -0.13
C MET A 109 10.18 -10.88 0.50
N THR A 110 10.59 -11.08 1.75
CA THR A 110 11.43 -10.14 2.48
C THR A 110 12.66 -10.84 3.05
N ALA A 111 13.77 -10.11 3.08
CA ALA A 111 14.97 -10.45 3.82
C ALA A 111 15.57 -9.20 4.44
N THR A 112 15.88 -9.26 5.74
CA THR A 112 16.69 -8.25 6.41
C THR A 112 18.16 -8.35 5.97
N ALA A 113 18.83 -7.22 5.73
CA ALA A 113 20.26 -7.20 5.44
C ALA A 113 21.05 -7.79 6.61
N LEU A 114 22.08 -8.58 6.30
CA LEU A 114 22.96 -9.15 7.30
C LEU A 114 23.69 -8.01 8.04
N PRO A 115 23.61 -7.94 9.38
CA PRO A 115 24.28 -6.90 10.14
C PRO A 115 25.79 -7.02 10.01
N ASP A 116 26.48 -5.88 9.87
CA ASP A 116 27.93 -5.81 10.10
C ASP A 116 28.20 -5.53 11.58
N ARG A 117 29.47 -5.61 11.99
CA ARG A 117 29.96 -5.44 13.36
C ARG A 117 29.23 -4.33 14.11
N ASN A 118 28.65 -4.68 15.26
CA ASN A 118 27.93 -3.79 16.19
C ASN A 118 26.56 -3.27 15.71
N GLN A 119 26.03 -3.73 14.56
CA GLN A 119 24.68 -3.40 14.13
C GLN A 119 23.67 -4.46 14.61
N LYS A 120 22.46 -4.02 14.97
CA LYS A 120 21.37 -4.94 15.33
C LYS A 120 20.51 -5.24 14.10
N LYS A 121 20.03 -6.48 14.00
CA LYS A 121 19.16 -6.91 12.88
C LYS A 121 17.94 -6.00 12.68
N ASN A 122 17.30 -5.55 13.76
CA ASN A 122 16.11 -4.69 13.69
C ASN A 122 16.40 -3.26 13.19
N GLU A 123 17.67 -2.85 13.13
CA GLU A 123 18.14 -1.57 12.59
C GLU A 123 18.61 -1.71 11.13
N MET A 124 18.66 -2.93 10.59
CA MET A 124 19.11 -3.17 9.23
C MET A 124 17.99 -2.92 8.21
N PRO A 125 18.33 -2.42 7.01
CA PRO A 125 17.37 -2.31 5.92
C PRO A 125 16.76 -3.66 5.52
N ILE A 126 15.51 -3.64 5.07
CA ILE A 126 14.80 -4.84 4.60
C ILE A 126 14.67 -4.75 3.09
N LEU A 127 15.10 -5.79 2.38
CA LEU A 127 14.88 -5.90 0.95
C LEU A 127 13.62 -6.72 0.68
N MET A 128 12.71 -6.14 -0.09
CA MET A 128 11.44 -6.76 -0.45
C MET A 128 11.33 -6.93 -1.96
N PHE A 129 10.97 -8.14 -2.37
CA PHE A 129 10.49 -8.43 -3.73
C PHE A 129 8.98 -8.61 -3.66
N SER A 130 8.24 -8.02 -4.59
CA SER A 130 6.80 -8.22 -4.64
C SER A 130 6.27 -8.35 -6.06
N CYS A 131 5.16 -9.04 -6.18
CA CYS A 131 4.31 -9.08 -7.36
C CYS A 131 2.91 -8.63 -6.94
N ILE A 132 2.59 -7.36 -7.24
CA ILE A 132 1.32 -6.72 -6.88
C ILE A 132 0.77 -6.09 -8.15
N ASP A 133 -0.51 -6.34 -8.43
CA ASP A 133 -1.17 -5.98 -9.68
C ASP A 133 -0.49 -6.58 -10.92
N ASN A 134 0.09 -7.77 -10.78
CA ASN A 134 0.93 -8.43 -11.79
C ASN A 134 2.19 -7.63 -12.20
N ILE A 135 2.66 -6.73 -11.33
CA ILE A 135 3.87 -5.92 -11.58
C ILE A 135 4.94 -6.31 -10.56
N SER A 136 6.10 -6.76 -11.05
CA SER A 136 7.27 -7.02 -10.22
C SER A 136 7.87 -5.73 -9.67
N ARG A 137 8.19 -5.71 -8.38
CA ARG A 137 8.78 -4.56 -7.67
C ARG A 137 9.94 -5.03 -6.80
N VAL A 138 11.00 -4.23 -6.75
CA VAL A 138 12.10 -4.37 -5.78
C VAL A 138 12.17 -3.09 -4.97
N GLU A 139 12.07 -3.24 -3.65
CA GLU A 139 11.95 -2.13 -2.71
C GLU A 139 12.89 -2.39 -1.53
N LEU A 140 13.72 -1.42 -1.20
CA LEU A 140 14.58 -1.44 -0.01
C LEU A 140 14.01 -0.49 1.03
N ILE A 141 13.60 -1.07 2.15
CA ILE A 141 12.97 -0.37 3.26
C ILE A 141 14.07 0.05 4.22
N LEU A 142 14.25 1.35 4.35
CA LEU A 142 15.27 1.97 5.18
C LEU A 142 14.76 2.15 6.62
N PRO A 143 15.60 1.89 7.63
CA PRO A 143 15.25 2.10 9.04
C PRO A 143 14.97 3.58 9.34
N ASN A 144 15.72 4.47 8.68
CA ASN A 144 15.60 5.91 8.79
C ASN A 144 15.33 6.51 7.42
N ALA A 145 14.54 7.58 7.37
CA ALA A 145 14.24 8.27 6.13
C ALA A 145 15.51 8.93 5.55
N THR A 146 15.67 8.85 4.23
CA THR A 146 16.65 9.64 3.49
C THR A 146 16.03 10.93 2.96
N SER A 147 16.81 12.00 2.88
CA SER A 147 16.44 13.22 2.15
C SER A 147 16.74 13.14 0.65
N GLU A 148 17.46 12.10 0.21
CA GLU A 148 17.84 11.94 -1.19
C GLU A 148 16.72 11.32 -2.01
N GLY A 149 16.22 12.04 -3.01
CA GLY A 149 15.11 11.56 -3.85
C GLY A 149 15.49 10.41 -4.79
N LYS A 150 16.79 10.14 -4.98
CA LYS A 150 17.30 9.09 -5.89
C LYS A 150 18.73 8.69 -5.51
N ALA A 151 19.11 7.47 -5.88
CA ALA A 151 20.49 7.00 -5.74
C ALA A 151 20.86 6.04 -6.88
N GLU A 152 22.14 6.00 -7.25
CA GLU A 152 22.67 4.93 -8.10
C GLU A 152 22.96 3.72 -7.22
N VAL A 153 22.37 2.58 -7.56
CA VAL A 153 22.48 1.33 -6.79
C VAL A 153 23.02 0.24 -7.69
N ILE A 154 24.10 -0.38 -7.24
CA ILE A 154 24.71 -1.55 -7.86
C ILE A 154 24.20 -2.78 -7.12
N ALA A 155 23.38 -3.58 -7.78
CA ALA A 155 23.01 -4.90 -7.30
C ALA A 155 24.00 -5.92 -7.86
N SER A 156 24.51 -6.79 -6.98
CA SER A 156 25.58 -7.74 -7.29
C SER A 156 25.23 -9.14 -6.81
N GLY A 157 25.48 -10.13 -7.66
CA GLY A 157 25.46 -11.56 -7.35
C GLY A 157 26.64 -12.23 -8.04
N SER A 158 26.37 -13.16 -8.97
CA SER A 158 27.38 -13.69 -9.91
C SER A 158 27.76 -12.69 -11.01
N TYR A 159 26.93 -11.68 -11.23
CA TYR A 159 27.15 -10.54 -12.13
C TYR A 159 26.47 -9.30 -11.53
N ASN A 160 26.67 -8.14 -12.13
CA ASN A 160 26.18 -6.87 -11.58
C ASN A 160 25.18 -6.19 -12.52
N VAL A 161 24.21 -5.51 -11.94
CA VAL A 161 23.37 -4.52 -12.63
C VAL A 161 23.39 -3.21 -11.86
N THR A 162 23.54 -2.11 -12.58
CA THR A 162 23.49 -0.77 -11.99
C THR A 162 22.21 -0.08 -12.45
N GLN A 163 21.44 0.43 -11.50
CA GLN A 163 20.20 1.13 -11.77
C GLN A 163 20.06 2.35 -10.87
N ARG A 164 19.33 3.36 -11.37
CA ARG A 164 18.93 4.50 -10.56
C ARG A 164 17.65 4.18 -9.81
N TRP A 165 17.74 4.11 -8.49
CA TRP A 165 16.60 3.88 -7.59
C TRP A 165 16.03 5.22 -7.15
N LEU A 166 14.72 5.26 -6.88
CA LEU A 166 14.00 6.45 -6.44
C LEU A 166 13.51 6.27 -5.01
N SER A 167 13.65 7.31 -4.20
CA SER A 167 12.99 7.36 -2.89
C SER A 167 11.50 7.61 -3.08
N ASP A 168 10.70 7.08 -2.17
CA ASP A 168 9.33 7.52 -1.97
C ASP A 168 9.27 8.89 -1.28
N ASP A 169 8.04 9.38 -1.09
CA ASP A 169 7.73 10.66 -0.43
C ASP A 169 8.10 10.67 1.06
N THR A 170 8.09 9.50 1.71
CA THR A 170 8.47 9.39 3.13
C THR A 170 9.98 9.32 3.36
N GLY A 171 10.78 9.04 2.32
CA GLY A 171 12.21 8.82 2.44
C GLY A 171 12.59 7.43 2.94
N ASN A 172 11.62 6.57 3.28
CA ASN A 172 11.87 5.26 3.89
C ASN A 172 11.93 4.12 2.90
N ILE A 173 11.62 4.33 1.62
CA ILE A 173 11.62 3.26 0.63
C ILE A 173 12.41 3.70 -0.60
N MET A 174 13.48 2.98 -0.91
CA MET A 174 14.20 3.09 -2.17
C MET A 174 13.69 2.03 -3.15
N ARG A 175 13.25 2.45 -4.34
CA ARG A 175 12.59 1.57 -5.34
C ARG A 175 13.42 1.46 -6.61
N ALA A 176 13.62 0.23 -7.07
CA ALA A 176 14.06 -0.02 -8.44
C ALA A 176 12.93 0.31 -9.44
N GLY A 177 13.26 0.36 -10.74
CA GLY A 177 12.24 0.48 -11.77
C GLY A 177 11.28 -0.73 -11.75
N ARG A 178 9.98 -0.51 -11.97
CA ARG A 178 8.96 -1.59 -11.91
C ARG A 178 8.97 -2.47 -13.16
N GLY A 179 8.60 -3.75 -13.02
CA GLY A 179 8.54 -4.69 -14.14
C GLY A 179 9.93 -5.21 -14.53
N ILE A 180 10.31 -5.09 -15.81
CA ILE A 180 11.59 -5.61 -16.33
C ILE A 180 12.81 -5.13 -15.52
N PRO A 181 12.96 -3.83 -15.17
CA PRO A 181 14.10 -3.38 -14.38
C PRO A 181 14.17 -4.06 -12.99
N ALA A 182 13.04 -4.24 -12.31
CA ALA A 182 12.96 -4.97 -11.05
C ALA A 182 13.31 -6.46 -11.23
N ILE A 183 12.84 -7.07 -12.32
CA ILE A 183 13.17 -8.46 -12.69
C ILE A 183 14.68 -8.63 -12.89
N ASP A 184 15.34 -7.67 -13.55
CA ASP A 184 16.79 -7.72 -13.75
C ASP A 184 17.56 -7.68 -12.42
N VAL A 185 17.11 -6.83 -11.48
CA VAL A 185 17.66 -6.81 -10.12
C VAL A 185 17.43 -8.16 -9.42
N MET A 186 16.21 -8.70 -9.44
CA MET A 186 15.91 -9.99 -8.80
C MET A 186 16.76 -11.13 -9.41
N LYS A 187 16.95 -11.15 -10.73
CA LYS A 187 17.79 -12.14 -11.44
C LYS A 187 19.25 -12.05 -11.03
N VAL A 188 19.77 -10.85 -10.82
CA VAL A 188 21.13 -10.66 -10.28
C VAL A 188 21.22 -11.18 -8.87
N LEU A 189 20.30 -10.78 -7.99
CA LEU A 189 20.38 -11.14 -6.57
C LEU A 189 20.21 -12.64 -6.34
N MET A 190 19.37 -13.33 -7.13
CA MET A 190 19.21 -14.80 -7.05
C MET A 190 20.34 -15.60 -7.74
N SER A 191 21.33 -14.93 -8.35
CA SER A 191 22.38 -15.62 -9.12
C SER A 191 23.51 -16.19 -8.27
N GLY A 192 23.53 -15.92 -6.97
CA GLY A 192 24.54 -16.43 -6.02
C GLY A 192 23.93 -16.68 -4.64
N GLN A 193 24.74 -17.23 -3.72
CA GLN A 193 24.32 -17.52 -2.34
C GLN A 193 24.29 -16.28 -1.44
N ARG A 194 25.02 -15.24 -1.80
CA ARG A 194 24.94 -13.92 -1.19
C ARG A 194 24.81 -12.89 -2.28
N ALA A 195 24.04 -11.86 -1.98
CA ALA A 195 23.86 -10.75 -2.88
C ALA A 195 24.14 -9.43 -2.16
N VAL A 196 24.63 -8.44 -2.91
CA VAL A 196 25.07 -7.17 -2.35
C VAL A 196 24.38 -6.01 -3.07
N LEU A 197 23.86 -5.06 -2.30
CA LEU A 197 23.44 -3.75 -2.79
C LEU A 197 24.46 -2.70 -2.35
N ARG A 198 25.08 -2.03 -3.32
CA ARG A 198 26.06 -0.96 -3.06
C ARG A 198 25.56 0.38 -3.59
N SER A 199 25.78 1.46 -2.83
CA SER A 199 25.54 2.82 -3.27
C SER A 199 26.43 3.79 -2.50
N ASP A 200 26.70 4.95 -3.08
CA ASP A 200 27.36 6.05 -2.37
C ASP A 200 26.38 6.79 -1.43
N LEU A 201 25.07 6.49 -1.51
CA LEU A 201 24.09 6.91 -0.52
C LEU A 201 24.36 6.20 0.81
N GLY A 202 24.68 6.96 1.86
CA GLY A 202 25.04 6.41 3.18
C GLY A 202 23.97 5.52 3.81
N ALA A 203 22.68 5.74 3.49
CA ALA A 203 21.58 4.90 3.97
C ALA A 203 21.57 3.47 3.36
N ILE A 204 22.28 3.27 2.24
CA ILE A 204 22.46 1.97 1.59
C ILE A 204 23.90 1.49 1.84
N GLY A 205 24.91 2.26 1.43
CA GLY A 205 26.32 1.92 1.62
C GLY A 205 26.69 0.60 0.95
N ASN A 206 26.76 -0.48 1.73
CA ASN A 206 27.10 -1.84 1.29
C ASN A 206 26.29 -2.89 2.07
N LEU A 207 25.09 -3.23 1.58
CA LEU A 207 24.19 -4.17 2.23
C LEU A 207 24.37 -5.56 1.66
N THR A 208 24.58 -6.55 2.52
CA THR A 208 24.65 -7.96 2.12
C THR A 208 23.35 -8.68 2.51
N PHE A 209 22.83 -9.52 1.62
CA PHE A 209 21.65 -10.34 1.85
C PHE A 209 22.01 -11.82 1.66
N ASP A 210 21.42 -12.67 2.49
CA ASP A 210 21.45 -14.11 2.27
C ASP A 210 20.46 -14.48 1.16
N THR A 211 20.97 -15.09 0.10
CA THR A 211 20.20 -15.50 -1.08
C THR A 211 20.38 -16.98 -1.39
N ALA A 212 20.88 -17.79 -0.46
CA ALA A 212 21.20 -19.20 -0.66
C ALA A 212 20.03 -19.99 -1.27
N ASP A 213 18.83 -19.82 -0.72
CA ASP A 213 17.63 -20.54 -1.15
C ASP A 213 16.73 -19.75 -2.12
N LEU A 214 17.11 -18.50 -2.43
CA LEU A 214 16.25 -17.55 -3.14
C LEU A 214 15.83 -18.06 -4.53
N ARG A 215 16.74 -18.71 -5.25
CA ARG A 215 16.46 -19.25 -6.59
C ARG A 215 15.26 -20.21 -6.59
N GLU A 216 15.13 -20.99 -5.52
CA GLU A 216 14.06 -21.97 -5.40
C GLU A 216 12.80 -21.37 -4.78
N SER A 217 12.95 -20.59 -3.72
CA SER A 217 11.82 -20.00 -2.98
C SER A 217 11.07 -18.91 -3.76
N ILE A 218 11.69 -18.25 -4.75
CA ILE A 218 11.04 -17.21 -5.58
C ILE A 218 10.11 -17.77 -6.67
N LYS A 219 10.15 -19.08 -6.96
CA LYS A 219 9.39 -19.71 -8.05
C LYS A 219 7.89 -19.36 -8.07
N PRO A 220 7.14 -19.36 -6.94
CA PRO A 220 5.73 -18.99 -6.94
C PRO A 220 5.52 -17.54 -7.39
N MET A 221 6.38 -16.60 -6.96
CA MET A 221 6.28 -15.20 -7.36
C MET A 221 6.53 -15.02 -8.85
N ARG A 222 7.53 -15.73 -9.41
CA ARG A 222 7.83 -15.74 -10.85
C ARG A 222 6.65 -16.25 -11.68
N GLN A 223 5.95 -17.27 -11.20
CA GLN A 223 4.74 -17.77 -11.85
C GLN A 223 3.61 -16.73 -11.82
N THR A 224 3.37 -16.10 -10.68
CA THR A 224 2.35 -15.04 -10.53
C THR A 224 2.64 -13.85 -11.44
N CYS A 225 3.89 -13.38 -11.48
CA CYS A 225 4.31 -12.23 -12.29
C CYS A 225 4.74 -12.56 -13.73
N ARG A 226 4.76 -13.85 -14.10
CA ARG A 226 5.02 -14.36 -15.46
C ARG A 226 6.41 -14.05 -16.04
N TRP A 227 7.50 -14.40 -15.34
CA TRP A 227 8.89 -14.25 -15.84
C TRP A 227 9.89 -15.29 -15.33
#